data_AF-A0A7W8LE75-F1
#
_entry.id   AF-A0A7W8LE75-F1
#
_cell.length_a   1.000
_cell.length_b   1.000
_cell.length_c   1.000
_cell.angle_alpha   90.00
_cell.angle_beta   90.00
_cell.angle_gamma   90.00
#
_symmetry.space_group_name_H-M   'P 1'
#
loop_
_entity.id
_entity.type
_entity.pdbx_description
1 polymer ?
#
loop_
_entity_poly.entity_id
_entity_poly.type
_entity_poly.pdbx_seq_one_letter_code
_entity_poly.pdbx_strand_id
1 'polypeptide(L)' 'MHDDALNTLPQYVIELRAWLSDWYDHAFNVGYIHPPFTLDEAIADRLEGYFRAGLTPAEGAMAFFGSVH' A
#
# COMPACT_ATOMS: atom_id res chain seq x y z
N MET A 1 -20.49 26.00 -15.91
CA MET A 1 -20.36 24.78 -16.74
C MET A 1 -19.03 24.16 -16.36
N HIS A 2 -19.09 23.01 -15.67
CA HIS A 2 -18.02 22.05 -15.35
C HIS A 2 -16.92 22.48 -14.36
N ASP A 3 -17.22 22.31 -13.06
CA ASP A 3 -16.25 22.21 -11.97
C ASP A 3 -16.14 20.75 -11.46
N ASP A 4 -16.43 19.76 -12.30
CA ASP A 4 -16.47 18.32 -11.94
C ASP A 4 -15.18 17.55 -12.33
N ALA A 5 -14.13 18.24 -12.77
CA ALA A 5 -12.89 17.61 -13.22
C ALA A 5 -11.89 17.30 -12.08
N LEU A 6 -12.20 17.66 -10.83
CA LEU A 6 -11.28 17.55 -9.69
C LEU A 6 -11.64 16.44 -8.68
N ASN A 7 -12.77 15.74 -8.84
CA ASN A 7 -13.26 14.78 -7.83
C ASN A 7 -12.96 13.30 -8.15
N THR A 8 -12.35 13.02 -9.30
CA THR A 8 -11.91 11.66 -9.64
C THR A 8 -10.42 11.58 -9.39
N LEU A 9 -10.03 11.02 -8.24
CA LEU A 9 -8.64 10.61 -8.03
C LEU A 9 -8.21 9.77 -9.24
N PRO A 10 -6.97 9.91 -9.73
CA PRO A 10 -6.47 9.07 -10.80
C PRO A 10 -6.75 7.60 -10.47
N GLN A 11 -7.18 6.80 -11.44
CA GLN A 11 -7.51 5.39 -11.21
C GLN A 11 -6.36 4.66 -10.49
N TYR A 12 -5.13 4.99 -10.85
CA TYR A 12 -3.91 4.60 -10.17
C TYR A 12 -3.92 4.82 -8.64
N VAL A 13 -4.38 5.98 -8.17
CA VAL A 13 -4.43 6.30 -6.73
C VAL A 13 -5.51 5.46 -6.03
N ILE A 14 -6.61 5.17 -6.71
CA ILE A 14 -7.67 4.30 -6.18
C ILE A 14 -7.15 2.86 -6.05
N GLU A 15 -6.49 2.36 -7.09
CA GLU A 15 -5.90 1.02 -7.12
C GLU A 15 -4.79 0.87 -6.09
N LEU A 16 -3.89 1.86 -5.98
CA LEU A 16 -2.84 1.88 -4.96
C LEU A 16 -3.43 1.90 -3.55
N ARG A 17 -4.49 2.68 -3.31
CA ARG A 17 -5.14 2.74 -1.99
C ARG A 17 -5.82 1.42 -1.61
N ALA A 18 -6.49 0.77 -2.57
CA ALA A 18 -7.06 -0.56 -2.35
C ALA A 18 -5.95 -1.56 -2.01
N TRP A 19 -4.89 -1.59 -2.83
CA TRP A 19 -3.73 -2.45 -2.64
C TRP A 19 -3.06 -2.24 -1.27
N LEU A 20 -2.87 -0.99 -0.83
CA LEU A 20 -2.30 -0.67 0.49
C LEU A 20 -3.19 -1.14 1.65
N SER A 21 -4.51 -1.12 1.45
CA SER A 21 -5.47 -1.57 2.47
C SER A 21 -5.39 -3.10 2.64
N ASP A 22 -5.36 -3.84 1.53
CA ASP A 22 -5.14 -5.29 1.53
C ASP A 22 -3.75 -5.65 2.08
N TRP A 23 -2.74 -4.85 1.79
CA TRP A 23 -1.38 -5.04 2.31
C TRP A 23 -1.35 -4.90 3.83
N TYR A 24 -2.02 -3.87 4.35
CA TYR A 24 -2.11 -3.64 5.80
C TYR A 24 -2.88 -4.76 6.50
N ASP A 25 -4.03 -5.17 5.94
CA ASP A 25 -4.83 -6.27 6.51
C ASP A 25 -4.03 -7.58 6.56
N HIS A 26 -3.34 -7.92 5.47
CA HIS A 26 -2.49 -9.09 5.42
C HIS A 26 -1.35 -9.01 6.45
N ALA A 27 -0.64 -7.87 6.50
CA ALA A 27 0.46 -7.68 7.43
C ALA A 27 -0.01 -7.69 8.90
N PHE A 28 -1.21 -7.19 9.19
CA PHE A 28 -1.83 -7.27 10.50
C PHE A 28 -2.22 -8.72 10.86
N ASN A 29 -2.87 -9.44 9.94
CA ASN A 29 -3.33 -10.82 10.17
C ASN A 29 -2.15 -11.81 10.34
N VAL A 30 -1.04 -11.59 9.64
CA VAL A 30 0.19 -12.38 9.80
C VAL A 30 0.96 -11.98 11.07
N GLY A 31 0.65 -10.83 11.67
CA GLY A 31 1.30 -10.33 12.88
C GLY A 31 2.60 -9.55 12.62
N TYR A 32 2.80 -9.04 11.40
CA TYR A 32 3.90 -8.13 11.09
C TYR A 32 3.66 -6.71 11.62
N ILE A 33 2.40 -6.28 11.65
CA ILE A 33 2.00 -4.95 12.11
C ILE A 33 1.23 -5.05 13.42
N HIS A 34 1.64 -4.26 14.41
CA HIS A 34 0.91 -4.05 15.65
C HIS A 34 0.55 -2.57 15.80
N PRO A 35 -0.71 -2.24 16.13
CA PRO A 35 -1.10 -0.86 16.41
C PRO A 35 -0.37 -0.29 17.63
N PRO A 36 0.03 1.00 17.61
CA PRO A 36 -0.16 1.95 16.52
C PRO A 36 0.92 1.80 15.43
N PHE A 37 0.50 1.72 14.17
CA PHE A 37 1.39 1.71 13.01
C PHE A 37 1.10 2.92 12.13
N THR A 38 2.13 3.69 11.82
CA THR A 38 2.05 4.89 11.01
C THR A 38 2.70 4.63 9.65
N LEU A 39 1.99 4.96 8.59
CA LEU A 39 2.53 5.01 7.24
C LEU A 39 3.21 6.36 7.03
N ASP A 40 4.52 6.41 7.26
CA ASP A 40 5.34 7.57 6.91
C ASP A 40 5.61 7.63 5.39
N GLU A 41 6.00 8.81 4.90
CA GLU A 41 6.25 9.05 3.47
C GLU A 41 7.25 8.05 2.86
N ALA A 42 8.30 7.70 3.60
CA ALA A 42 9.29 6.71 3.16
C ALA A 42 8.72 5.29 3.04
N ILE A 43 7.76 4.93 3.90
CA ILE A 43 7.08 3.62 3.82
C ILE A 43 6.12 3.63 2.63
N ALA A 44 5.36 4.73 2.46
CA ALA A 44 4.45 4.90 1.34
C ALA A 44 5.16 4.82 -0.02
N ASP A 45 6.30 5.50 -0.18
CA ASP A 45 7.12 5.44 -1.41
C ASP A 45 7.61 4.01 -1.70
N ARG A 46 8.07 3.29 -0.66
CA ARG A 46 8.51 1.90 -0.80
C ARG A 46 7.37 0.96 -1.21
N LEU A 47 6.18 1.13 -0.62
CA LEU A 47 5.00 0.34 -0.95
C LEU A 47 4.46 0.66 -2.34
N GLU A 48 4.49 1.93 -2.74
CA GLU A 48 4.18 2.34 -4.11
C GLU A 48 5.14 1.67 -5.11
N GLY A 49 6.42 1.59 -4.79
CA GLY A 49 7.40 0.85 -5.58
C GLY A 49 7.02 -0.61 -5.81
N TYR A 50 6.51 -1.31 -4.78
CA TYR A 50 6.06 -2.69 -4.90
C TYR A 50 4.80 -2.82 -5.75
N PHE A 51 3.83 -1.92 -5.57
CA PHE A 51 2.64 -1.86 -6.39
C PHE A 51 3.00 -1.65 -7.88
N ARG A 52 3.90 -0.71 -8.18
CA ARG A 52 4.39 -0.43 -9.53
C ARG A 52 5.16 -1.59 -10.15
N ALA A 53 5.84 -2.39 -9.33
CA ALA A 53 6.50 -3.62 -9.76
C ALA A 53 5.53 -4.80 -9.96
N GLY A 54 4.23 -4.61 -9.68
CA GLY A 54 3.19 -5.61 -9.90
C GLY A 54 3.10 -6.69 -8.82
N LEU A 55 3.70 -6.45 -7.65
CA LEU A 55 3.61 -7.39 -6.53
C LEU A 55 2.18 -7.43 -6.00
N THR A 56 1.74 -8.61 -5.55
CA THR A 56 0.51 -8.71 -4.74
C THR A 56 0.73 -8.08 -3.36
N PRO A 57 -0.34 -7.68 -2.64
CA PRO A 57 -0.21 -7.15 -1.28
C PRO A 57 0.55 -8.08 -0.33
N ALA A 58 0.32 -9.40 -0.44
CA ALA A 58 1.04 -10.39 0.35
C ALA A 58 2.54 -10.45 0.00
N GLU A 59 2.90 -10.43 -1.29
CA GLU A 59 4.30 -10.37 -1.72
C GLU A 59 4.97 -9.06 -1.29
N GLY A 60 4.26 -7.94 -1.36
CA GLY A 60 4.74 -6.65 -0.86
C GLY A 60 4.99 -6.68 0.64
N ALA A 61 4.13 -7.34 1.43
CA ALA A 61 4.34 -7.51 2.87
C ALA A 61 5.55 -8.39 3.16
N MET A 62 5.67 -9.52 2.46
CA MET A 62 6.84 -10.39 2.57
C MET A 62 8.13 -9.69 2.12
N ALA A 63 8.10 -8.85 1.07
CA ALA A 63 9.27 -8.07 0.64
C ALA A 63 9.62 -6.95 1.62
N PHE A 64 8.61 -6.35 2.27
CA PHE A 64 8.80 -5.27 3.23
C PHE A 64 9.36 -5.78 4.57
N PHE A 65 8.80 -6.88 5.10
CA PHE A 65 9.13 -7.44 6.41
C PHE A 65 10.05 -8.67 6.37
N GLY A 66 10.11 -9.39 5.25
CA GLY A 66 10.77 -10.69 5.11
C GLY A 66 12.28 -10.65 4.86
N SER A 67 12.96 -9.52 5.07
CA SER A 67 14.43 -9.54 5.16
C SER A 67 14.89 -10.07 6.51
N VAL A 68 14.85 -11.40 6.66
CA VAL A 68 15.71 -12.15 7.58
C VAL A 68 16.24 -13.39 6.86
N HIS A 69 17.32 -13.21 6.09
CA HIS A 69 18.45 -14.15 6.05
C HIS A 69 19.71 -13.44 5.57
#